data_AF-A0A9Q0LDS8-F1
#
_entry.id   AF-A0A9Q0LDS8-F1
#
_cell.length_a   1.000
_cell.length_b   1.000
_cell.length_c   1.000
_cell.angle_alpha   90.00
_cell.angle_beta   90.00
_cell.angle_gamma   90.00
#
_symmetry.space_group_name_H-M   'P 1'
#
loop_
_entity.id
_entity.type
_entity.pdbx_description
1 polymer ?
#
loop_
_entity_poly.entity_id
_entity_poly.type
_entity_poly.pdbx_seq_one_letter_code
_entity_poly.pdbx_strand_id
1 'polypeptide(L)'
;MNLKIIGFYFLFSIIFNCFYCETQKNSKNDSFKERFEKKQKIKEIKIEDENEYRSSNITNEETITSKENISYQNFGSSLFISGNYSIIGSPNATVGIRESQGEAYIFENNGTNWNQKQILIANDGVENNIFAFEVALSGNYCIIGSPYSKVGINSRQGEAYIFENNGTNWNQKEILIASDGKSGDLLGFVVAISGNITVIGAPVAPVGINSNQGKVYIFEFDGSYWNQKQILIASDGQQNDYFGTSIVIVDQSILISSPGATIGTNSNQGKVYIFENNGTNWNQKQILIASDGQQNDEFGYSISNSGKILIISSPMAKIGTNSNQGKVYIFENNGTNWNQKEILIASDGQDGDYFGFSVSVYGNFLLIGSPYSKVGINDSIQGKAYVFENNGTNWNQKEILIASDGQDGDLFGYQVSLYQDFIFVGSPDSKVGDNPFQGKVYSFQIIFEPDNPNSQAKKTSEKYWIIGVSVGGVVLIGGIIFVIIWIRRRKRRGLNKFTQILNPNENENENENENENENENQNQNEK
;
A
#
# COMPACT_ATOMS: atom_id res chain seq x y z
N MET A 1 -41.65 18.75 63.21
CA MET A 1 -42.85 19.03 62.39
C MET A 1 -42.49 18.60 60.97
N ASN A 2 -42.72 17.32 60.65
CA ASN A 2 -43.87 16.83 59.86
C ASN A 2 -43.78 17.21 58.37
N LEU A 3 -43.92 16.31 57.39
CA LEU A 3 -43.89 14.83 57.38
C LEU A 3 -44.02 14.38 55.89
N LYS A 4 -43.29 13.34 55.43
CA LYS A 4 -43.65 12.46 54.26
C LYS A 4 -43.68 13.15 52.86
N ILE A 5 -43.51 12.50 51.69
CA ILE A 5 -43.20 11.14 51.16
C ILE A 5 -42.57 11.41 49.76
N ILE A 6 -41.36 10.95 49.38
CA ILE A 6 -40.86 9.60 48.99
C ILE A 6 -41.44 9.02 47.67
N GLY A 7 -40.54 8.72 46.72
CA GLY A 7 -40.78 7.92 45.50
C GLY A 7 -40.18 8.60 44.24
N PHE A 8 -39.21 8.07 43.51
CA PHE A 8 -38.79 6.67 43.38
C PHE A 8 -37.29 6.53 43.01
N TYR A 9 -36.40 6.45 44.00
CA TYR A 9 -35.00 5.98 43.85
C TYR A 9 -34.52 5.39 45.19
N PHE A 10 -34.82 4.12 45.44
CA PHE A 10 -34.02 3.10 46.17
C PHE A 10 -34.87 1.89 46.61
N LEU A 11 -34.53 0.72 46.09
CA LEU A 11 -34.92 -0.63 46.56
C LEU A 11 -34.03 -1.60 45.75
N PHE A 12 -33.09 -2.36 46.30
CA PHE A 12 -32.68 -2.56 47.69
C PHE A 12 -31.17 -2.86 47.73
N SER A 13 -30.48 -2.35 48.74
CA SER A 13 -29.30 -3.01 49.30
C SER A 13 -29.62 -3.34 50.76
N ILE A 14 -28.92 -4.32 51.34
CA ILE A 14 -28.99 -4.74 52.76
C ILE A 14 -30.23 -5.55 53.16
N ILE A 15 -30.06 -6.88 53.19
CA ILE A 15 -30.40 -7.69 54.38
C ILE A 15 -29.15 -8.52 54.72
N PHE A 16 -28.53 -8.21 55.87
CA PHE A 16 -27.67 -9.07 56.71
C PHE A 16 -26.41 -9.66 56.04
N ASN A 17 -25.20 -9.20 56.34
CA ASN A 17 -24.49 -9.43 57.62
C ASN A 17 -25.35 -9.54 58.90
N CYS A 18 -25.68 -10.77 59.27
CA CYS A 18 -25.69 -11.33 60.64
C CYS A 18 -26.16 -12.78 60.56
N PHE A 19 -25.56 -13.68 61.35
CA PHE A 19 -25.69 -15.16 61.23
C PHE A 19 -25.18 -15.69 59.86
N TYR A 20 -23.97 -16.25 59.72
CA TYR A 20 -23.37 -17.25 60.61
C TYR A 20 -21.84 -17.08 60.71
N CYS A 21 -21.37 -16.41 61.76
CA CYS A 21 -20.27 -17.00 62.53
C CYS A 21 -20.89 -18.02 63.49
N GLU A 22 -20.16 -19.07 63.86
CA GLU A 22 -20.61 -20.11 64.80
C GLU A 22 -21.63 -21.17 64.29
N THR A 23 -21.23 -21.96 63.30
CA THR A 23 -21.22 -23.44 63.49
C THR A 23 -20.01 -24.04 62.81
N GLN A 24 -18.96 -24.31 63.60
CA GLN A 24 -18.34 -25.61 63.43
C GLN A 24 -19.31 -26.67 63.94
N LYS A 25 -19.87 -27.48 63.03
CA LYS A 25 -19.84 -28.95 63.15
C LYS A 25 -20.50 -29.64 61.96
N ASN A 26 -19.82 -30.70 61.52
CA ASN A 26 -20.34 -31.88 60.85
C ASN A 26 -20.80 -31.77 59.38
N SER A 27 -19.81 -32.02 58.53
CA SER A 27 -19.77 -33.18 57.64
C SER A 27 -20.32 -33.07 56.21
N LYS A 28 -19.42 -33.43 55.28
CA LYS A 28 -19.66 -34.03 53.95
C LYS A 28 -20.57 -33.25 52.99
N ASN A 29 -19.94 -32.63 51.98
CA ASN A 29 -20.06 -33.12 50.60
C ASN A 29 -19.08 -32.39 49.66
N ASP A 30 -17.88 -32.94 49.53
CA ASP A 30 -16.86 -32.53 48.55
C ASP A 30 -17.24 -32.95 47.11
N SER A 31 -18.35 -32.42 46.58
CA SER A 31 -18.82 -32.76 45.21
C SER A 31 -19.29 -31.57 44.36
N PHE A 32 -19.23 -30.35 44.90
CA PHE A 32 -19.59 -29.14 44.16
C PHE A 32 -18.38 -28.32 43.69
N LYS A 33 -17.25 -28.32 44.44
CA LYS A 33 -16.03 -27.60 44.04
C LYS A 33 -15.34 -28.25 42.83
N GLU A 34 -15.21 -29.58 42.83
CA GLU A 34 -14.70 -30.34 41.67
C GLU A 34 -15.54 -30.22 40.39
N ARG A 35 -16.82 -29.81 40.49
CA ARG A 35 -17.68 -29.59 39.32
C ARG A 35 -17.56 -28.19 38.71
N PHE A 36 -17.09 -27.20 39.47
CA PHE A 36 -16.81 -25.86 38.94
C PHE A 36 -15.40 -25.77 38.33
N GLU A 37 -14.39 -26.37 38.99
CA GLU A 37 -13.02 -26.40 38.46
C GLU A 37 -12.88 -27.30 37.20
N LYS A 38 -13.81 -28.24 36.97
CA LYS A 38 -13.89 -29.02 35.71
C LYS A 38 -14.50 -28.27 34.51
N LYS A 39 -14.93 -27.02 34.65
CA LYS A 39 -15.42 -26.18 33.53
C LYS A 39 -14.50 -25.02 33.14
N GLN A 40 -13.31 -24.92 33.74
CA GLN A 40 -12.24 -24.02 33.28
C GLN A 40 -11.05 -24.75 32.64
N LYS A 41 -11.21 -26.03 32.28
CA LYS A 41 -10.47 -26.58 31.13
C LYS A 41 -11.14 -26.09 29.84
N ILE A 42 -10.84 -24.84 29.49
CA ILE A 42 -10.65 -24.53 28.07
C ILE A 42 -9.58 -25.52 27.61
N LYS A 43 -9.97 -26.49 26.77
CA LYS A 43 -8.96 -27.11 25.92
C LYS A 43 -8.35 -25.95 25.17
N GLU A 44 -7.04 -25.77 25.29
CA GLU A 44 -6.28 -25.21 24.17
C GLU A 44 -6.63 -26.10 22.98
N ILE A 45 -7.59 -25.62 22.18
CA ILE A 45 -7.69 -26.03 20.80
C ILE A 45 -6.47 -25.36 20.19
N LYS A 46 -5.35 -26.09 20.27
CA LYS A 46 -4.31 -25.97 19.25
C LYS A 46 -5.04 -25.98 17.93
N ILE A 47 -4.99 -24.87 17.22
CA ILE A 47 -5.34 -24.83 15.81
C ILE A 47 -4.14 -25.47 15.09
N GLU A 48 -3.97 -26.78 15.30
CA GLU A 48 -3.13 -27.65 14.46
C GLU A 48 -3.91 -27.91 13.17
N ASP A 49 -4.11 -26.82 12.42
CA ASP A 49 -4.62 -26.77 11.05
C ASP A 49 -4.10 -25.46 10.40
N GLU A 50 -2.86 -25.08 10.72
CA GLU A 50 -2.01 -24.41 9.72
C GLU A 50 -1.85 -25.43 8.58
N ASN A 51 -2.80 -25.38 7.65
CA ASN A 51 -2.62 -25.98 6.35
C ASN A 51 -1.50 -25.19 5.70
N GLU A 52 -0.31 -25.73 5.74
CA GLU A 52 0.86 -25.17 5.07
C GLU A 52 0.51 -25.13 3.56
N TYR A 53 0.68 -23.95 2.96
CA TYR A 53 0.31 -23.66 1.57
C TYR A 53 1.59 -23.31 0.81
N ARG A 54 2.10 -24.23 0.00
CA ARG A 54 3.14 -23.91 -1.00
C ARG A 54 2.57 -23.08 -2.15
N SER A 55 3.40 -22.26 -2.77
CA SER A 55 3.03 -21.66 -4.05
C SER A 55 3.27 -22.65 -5.19
N SER A 56 2.27 -22.83 -6.07
CA SER A 56 2.32 -23.80 -7.16
C SER A 56 2.80 -23.17 -8.45
N ASN A 57 2.11 -22.14 -8.94
CA ASN A 57 2.39 -21.43 -10.19
C ASN A 57 2.10 -19.93 -10.03
N ILE A 58 2.49 -19.14 -11.03
CA ILE A 58 2.06 -17.75 -11.21
C ILE A 58 0.95 -17.75 -12.28
N THR A 59 -0.07 -16.89 -12.15
CA THR A 59 -1.14 -16.76 -13.13
C THR A 59 -0.64 -16.22 -14.46
N ASN A 60 -1.49 -16.31 -15.49
CA ASN A 60 -1.32 -15.52 -16.69
C ASN A 60 -1.30 -14.01 -16.37
N GLU A 61 -0.64 -13.29 -17.26
CA GLU A 61 -0.50 -11.83 -17.28
C GLU A 61 -1.84 -11.12 -17.53
N GLU A 62 -2.10 -10.05 -16.77
CA GLU A 62 -3.09 -9.02 -17.12
C GLU A 62 -2.38 -7.69 -17.38
N THR A 63 -2.73 -7.01 -18.48
CA THR A 63 -2.16 -5.69 -18.83
C THR A 63 -3.03 -4.56 -18.28
N ILE A 64 -2.41 -3.64 -17.54
CA ILE A 64 -3.00 -2.42 -17.00
C ILE A 64 -2.41 -1.21 -17.74
N THR A 65 -3.27 -0.33 -18.24
CA THR A 65 -2.91 0.96 -18.85
C THR A 65 -3.75 2.08 -18.25
N SER A 66 -3.32 3.34 -18.40
CA SER A 66 -4.26 4.46 -18.34
C SER A 66 -5.33 4.33 -19.43
N LYS A 67 -6.52 4.86 -19.20
CA LYS A 67 -7.60 4.92 -20.21
C LYS A 67 -7.45 6.14 -21.13
N GLU A 68 -6.65 7.09 -20.68
CA GLU A 68 -6.43 8.40 -21.25
C GLU A 68 -5.28 8.35 -22.26
N ASN A 69 -5.63 8.17 -23.55
CA ASN A 69 -4.64 8.07 -24.63
C ASN A 69 -4.15 9.47 -25.06
N ILE A 70 -3.17 10.01 -24.33
CA ILE A 70 -2.50 11.28 -24.64
C ILE A 70 -0.98 11.11 -24.78
N SER A 71 -0.37 11.90 -25.66
CA SER A 71 1.07 11.83 -25.97
C SER A 71 1.95 12.09 -24.74
N TYR A 72 2.97 11.25 -24.56
CA TYR A 72 3.96 11.27 -23.48
C TYR A 72 3.36 11.00 -22.09
N GLN A 73 3.33 9.71 -21.72
CA GLN A 73 2.89 9.20 -20.42
C GLN A 73 3.81 8.03 -20.06
N ASN A 74 4.73 8.17 -19.12
CA ASN A 74 5.55 7.02 -18.66
C ASN A 74 4.80 6.25 -17.57
N PHE A 75 3.61 5.73 -17.89
CA PHE A 75 2.74 5.03 -16.95
C PHE A 75 3.43 3.76 -16.44
N GLY A 76 3.62 3.65 -15.13
CA GLY A 76 4.36 2.54 -14.52
C GLY A 76 5.83 2.85 -14.22
N SER A 77 6.30 4.09 -14.42
CA SER A 77 7.65 4.51 -13.95
C SER A 77 7.80 4.41 -12.44
N SER A 78 6.74 4.71 -11.69
CA SER A 78 6.65 4.49 -10.24
C SER A 78 5.32 3.78 -9.94
N LEU A 79 5.32 2.86 -8.99
CA LEU A 79 4.10 2.15 -8.57
C LEU A 79 4.25 1.51 -7.20
N PHE A 80 3.14 1.39 -6.47
CA PHE A 80 3.09 0.79 -5.13
C PHE A 80 1.74 0.13 -4.86
N ILE A 81 1.74 -1.14 -4.40
CA ILE A 81 0.53 -1.88 -3.98
C ILE A 81 0.42 -1.91 -2.46
N SER A 82 -0.78 -1.66 -1.91
CA SER A 82 -1.09 -1.93 -0.51
C SER A 82 -2.56 -2.31 -0.31
N GLY A 83 -2.80 -3.52 0.21
CA GLY A 83 -4.15 -4.04 0.37
C GLY A 83 -4.88 -4.14 -0.97
N ASN A 84 -6.08 -3.56 -1.05
CA ASN A 84 -6.90 -3.54 -2.27
C ASN A 84 -6.62 -2.32 -3.16
N TYR A 85 -5.61 -1.50 -2.84
CA TYR A 85 -5.27 -0.31 -3.62
C TYR A 85 -3.87 -0.41 -4.22
N SER A 86 -3.71 0.14 -5.41
CA SER A 86 -2.43 0.38 -6.06
C SER A 86 -2.40 1.82 -6.54
N ILE A 87 -1.24 2.47 -6.43
CA ILE A 87 -0.96 3.77 -7.02
C ILE A 87 0.11 3.60 -8.09
N ILE A 88 -0.13 4.16 -9.28
CA ILE A 88 0.78 4.09 -10.43
C ILE A 88 1.04 5.51 -10.93
N GLY A 89 2.31 5.91 -11.02
CA GLY A 89 2.74 7.21 -11.54
C GLY A 89 2.89 7.23 -13.05
N SER A 90 2.62 8.39 -13.64
CA SER A 90 2.93 8.76 -15.02
C SER A 90 3.59 10.15 -15.02
N PRO A 91 4.91 10.23 -14.71
CA PRO A 91 5.57 11.49 -14.37
C PRO A 91 5.63 12.52 -15.52
N ASN A 92 5.62 12.08 -16.76
CA ASN A 92 5.63 12.96 -17.94
C ASN A 92 4.24 13.31 -18.49
N ALA A 93 3.17 12.85 -17.83
CA ALA A 93 1.80 13.13 -18.25
C ALA A 93 1.52 14.63 -18.42
N THR A 94 0.81 14.96 -19.50
CA THR A 94 0.38 16.32 -19.81
C THR A 94 -1.01 16.58 -19.23
N VAL A 95 -1.12 17.54 -18.30
CA VAL A 95 -2.39 17.90 -17.66
C VAL A 95 -2.98 19.14 -18.33
N GLY A 96 -3.96 18.94 -19.21
CA GLY A 96 -4.59 20.01 -19.99
C GLY A 96 -3.62 20.61 -21.01
N ILE A 97 -2.98 21.74 -20.67
CA ILE A 97 -1.93 22.39 -21.48
C ILE A 97 -0.53 22.32 -20.82
N ARG A 98 -0.40 21.66 -19.68
CA ARG A 98 0.82 21.64 -18.86
C ARG A 98 1.60 20.36 -19.12
N GLU A 99 2.55 20.44 -20.05
CA GLU A 99 3.45 19.33 -20.42
C GLU A 99 4.31 18.91 -19.21
N SER A 100 4.50 17.59 -19.04
CA SER A 100 5.22 16.99 -17.89
C SER A 100 4.82 17.57 -16.53
N GLN A 101 3.53 17.92 -16.34
CA GLN A 101 3.01 18.20 -15.00
C GLN A 101 3.05 16.92 -14.16
N GLY A 102 2.68 15.79 -14.76
CA GLY A 102 2.62 14.48 -14.11
C GLY A 102 1.24 14.15 -13.50
N GLU A 103 0.91 12.86 -13.52
CA GLU A 103 -0.35 12.30 -13.03
C GLU A 103 -0.07 11.03 -12.21
N ALA A 104 -0.86 10.77 -11.17
CA ALA A 104 -0.89 9.46 -10.49
C ALA A 104 -2.27 8.82 -10.61
N TYR A 105 -2.32 7.50 -10.72
CA TYR A 105 -3.53 6.75 -10.96
C TYR A 105 -3.78 5.81 -9.79
N ILE A 106 -4.94 5.94 -9.13
CA ILE A 106 -5.38 4.97 -8.13
C ILE A 106 -6.15 3.86 -8.83
N PHE A 107 -5.72 2.62 -8.58
CA PHE A 107 -6.43 1.41 -8.95
C PHE A 107 -6.98 0.71 -7.70
N GLU A 108 -8.19 0.17 -7.81
CA GLU A 108 -8.87 -0.57 -6.75
C GLU A 108 -9.16 -2.00 -7.23
N ASN A 109 -8.71 -2.99 -6.45
CA ASN A 109 -9.01 -4.39 -6.70
C ASN A 109 -10.41 -4.72 -6.17
N ASN A 110 -11.29 -5.19 -7.07
CA ASN A 110 -12.66 -5.59 -6.73
C ASN A 110 -12.80 -7.08 -6.36
N GLY A 111 -11.69 -7.81 -6.26
CA GLY A 111 -11.63 -9.25 -5.99
C GLY A 111 -11.52 -10.12 -7.25
N THR A 112 -11.60 -9.53 -8.44
CA THR A 112 -11.25 -10.21 -9.71
C THR A 112 -10.25 -9.41 -10.53
N ASN A 113 -10.42 -8.08 -10.65
CA ASN A 113 -9.64 -7.23 -11.52
C ASN A 113 -9.23 -5.93 -10.80
N TRP A 114 -8.12 -5.33 -11.25
CA TRP A 114 -7.72 -3.97 -10.87
C TRP A 114 -8.41 -2.92 -11.75
N ASN A 115 -9.13 -1.98 -11.12
CA ASN A 115 -9.92 -0.98 -11.84
C ASN A 115 -9.41 0.43 -11.52
N GLN A 116 -9.09 1.23 -12.54
CA GLN A 116 -8.77 2.65 -12.38
C GLN A 116 -9.96 3.37 -11.71
N LYS A 117 -9.73 3.82 -10.48
CA LYS A 117 -10.70 4.46 -9.58
C LYS A 117 -10.69 5.97 -9.73
N GLN A 118 -9.50 6.58 -9.80
CA GLN A 118 -9.31 8.02 -9.82
C GLN A 118 -7.94 8.39 -10.41
N ILE A 119 -7.86 9.54 -11.10
CA ILE A 119 -6.60 10.21 -11.44
C ILE A 119 -6.36 11.32 -10.41
N LEU A 120 -5.12 11.41 -9.92
CA LEU A 120 -4.63 12.42 -8.99
C LEU A 120 -3.70 13.36 -9.74
N ILE A 121 -3.93 14.66 -9.54
CA ILE A 121 -3.10 15.75 -10.03
C ILE A 121 -2.88 16.74 -8.90
N ALA A 122 -1.71 17.37 -8.85
CA ALA A 122 -1.48 18.52 -7.98
C ALA A 122 -2.41 19.69 -8.36
N ASN A 123 -3.17 20.22 -7.41
CA ASN A 123 -4.09 21.34 -7.59
C ASN A 123 -3.39 22.61 -8.11
N ASP A 124 -2.15 22.81 -7.65
CA ASP A 124 -1.23 23.89 -8.00
C ASP A 124 -0.11 23.44 -8.96
N GLY A 125 -0.18 22.20 -9.47
CA GLY A 125 0.81 21.63 -10.37
C GLY A 125 0.98 22.46 -11.65
N VAL A 126 2.23 22.67 -12.06
CA VAL A 126 2.58 23.40 -13.29
C VAL A 126 3.37 22.50 -14.25
N GLU A 127 3.64 23.00 -15.46
CA GLU A 127 4.50 22.33 -16.43
C GLU A 127 5.86 21.95 -15.83
N ASN A 128 6.38 20.78 -16.22
CA ASN A 128 7.69 20.27 -15.78
C ASN A 128 7.88 20.10 -14.25
N ASN A 129 6.80 20.04 -13.45
CA ASN A 129 6.89 19.66 -12.04
C ASN A 129 7.28 18.18 -11.86
N ILE A 130 6.85 17.32 -12.80
CA ILE A 130 7.08 15.87 -12.80
C ILE A 130 6.49 15.24 -11.50
N PHE A 131 5.21 15.52 -11.26
CA PHE A 131 4.41 14.91 -10.21
C PHE A 131 4.28 13.40 -10.46
N ALA A 132 4.28 12.60 -9.38
CA ALA A 132 4.33 11.15 -9.46
C ALA A 132 5.64 10.58 -10.03
N PHE A 133 6.74 11.32 -9.85
CA PHE A 133 8.08 10.78 -10.02
C PHE A 133 8.31 9.55 -9.12
N GLU A 134 7.88 9.62 -7.87
CA GLU A 134 7.78 8.47 -6.96
C GLU A 134 6.44 8.50 -6.20
N VAL A 135 5.90 7.33 -5.86
CA VAL A 135 4.61 7.17 -5.17
C VAL A 135 4.69 6.13 -4.04
N ALA A 136 4.05 6.40 -2.90
CA ALA A 136 3.91 5.43 -1.82
C ALA A 136 2.54 5.54 -1.12
N LEU A 137 2.06 4.45 -0.53
CA LEU A 137 0.70 4.29 -0.03
C LEU A 137 0.69 3.60 1.35
N SER A 138 -0.05 4.14 2.31
CA SER A 138 -0.29 3.50 3.62
C SER A 138 -1.67 3.85 4.17
N GLY A 139 -2.54 2.84 4.30
CA GLY A 139 -3.92 3.01 4.78
C GLY A 139 -4.71 3.97 3.90
N ASN A 140 -5.22 5.05 4.50
CA ASN A 140 -6.02 6.08 3.80
C ASN A 140 -5.18 7.21 3.20
N TYR A 141 -3.84 7.13 3.25
CA TYR A 141 -2.95 8.17 2.75
C TYR A 141 -2.02 7.64 1.66
N CYS A 142 -1.81 8.45 0.62
CA CYS A 142 -0.67 8.29 -0.27
C CYS A 142 0.17 9.57 -0.30
N ILE A 143 1.46 9.38 -0.52
CA ILE A 143 2.44 10.46 -0.73
C ILE A 143 2.97 10.36 -2.15
N ILE A 144 3.10 11.51 -2.81
CA ILE A 144 3.46 11.61 -4.23
C ILE A 144 4.57 12.64 -4.38
N GLY A 145 5.72 12.23 -4.93
CA GLY A 145 6.88 13.08 -5.15
C GLY A 145 6.74 14.00 -6.38
N SER A 146 7.30 15.21 -6.28
CA SER A 146 7.36 16.19 -7.36
C SER A 146 8.71 16.95 -7.29
N PRO A 147 9.84 16.28 -7.56
CA PRO A 147 11.18 16.80 -7.27
C PRO A 147 11.57 18.06 -8.07
N TYR A 148 10.93 18.32 -9.21
CA TYR A 148 11.27 19.47 -10.05
C TYR A 148 10.44 20.72 -9.73
N SER A 149 9.48 20.62 -8.80
CA SER A 149 8.66 21.73 -8.32
C SER A 149 9.46 22.95 -7.87
N LYS A 150 8.91 24.13 -8.17
CA LYS A 150 9.43 25.42 -7.72
C LYS A 150 8.68 25.90 -6.48
N VAL A 151 9.40 26.03 -5.37
CA VAL A 151 8.84 26.52 -4.09
C VAL A 151 9.26 27.98 -3.90
N GLY A 152 8.31 28.91 -3.98
CA GLY A 152 8.58 30.35 -3.85
C GLY A 152 9.54 30.87 -4.93
N ILE A 153 10.78 31.26 -4.54
CA ILE A 153 11.83 31.64 -5.49
C ILE A 153 12.73 30.48 -5.92
N ASN A 154 12.66 29.34 -5.25
CA ASN A 154 13.61 28.24 -5.39
C ASN A 154 13.17 27.27 -6.49
N SER A 155 13.81 27.34 -7.67
CA SER A 155 13.55 26.43 -8.78
C SER A 155 14.06 25.01 -8.47
N ARG A 156 13.24 23.98 -8.70
CA ARG A 156 13.61 22.58 -8.42
C ARG A 156 14.05 22.35 -6.97
N GLN A 157 13.41 23.06 -6.03
CA GLN A 157 13.51 22.71 -4.62
C GLN A 157 12.87 21.35 -4.37
N GLY A 158 11.79 21.07 -5.11
CA GLY A 158 10.98 19.88 -4.96
C GLY A 158 10.03 19.96 -3.76
N GLU A 159 8.98 19.16 -3.83
CA GLU A 159 7.96 18.99 -2.79
C GLU A 159 7.33 17.60 -2.90
N ALA A 160 6.56 17.21 -1.91
CA ALA A 160 5.72 16.02 -1.99
C ALA A 160 4.28 16.34 -1.57
N TYR A 161 3.32 15.63 -2.15
CA TYR A 161 1.90 15.85 -1.94
C TYR A 161 1.29 14.72 -1.14
N ILE A 162 0.54 15.04 -0.08
CA ILE A 162 -0.29 14.06 0.63
C ILE A 162 -1.69 14.11 0.06
N PHE A 163 -2.21 12.94 -0.32
CA PHE A 163 -3.63 12.75 -0.61
C PHE A 163 -4.28 11.85 0.45
N GLU A 164 -5.52 12.16 0.80
CA GLU A 164 -6.32 11.41 1.77
C GLU A 164 -7.58 10.83 1.12
N ASN A 165 -7.78 9.53 1.29
CA ASN A 165 -9.03 8.84 0.96
C ASN A 165 -10.09 9.13 2.02
N ASN A 166 -11.13 9.88 1.65
CA ASN A 166 -12.26 10.19 2.53
C ASN A 166 -13.33 9.08 2.57
N GLY A 167 -13.02 7.88 2.04
CA GLY A 167 -13.95 6.76 1.86
C GLY A 167 -14.70 6.77 0.52
N THR A 168 -14.56 7.83 -0.29
CA THR A 168 -15.14 7.91 -1.64
C THR A 168 -14.12 8.34 -2.70
N ASN A 169 -13.32 9.36 -2.38
CA ASN A 169 -12.35 9.99 -3.27
C ASN A 169 -11.06 10.29 -2.49
N TRP A 170 -9.95 10.29 -3.22
CA TRP A 170 -8.64 10.77 -2.78
C TRP A 170 -8.53 12.27 -3.04
N ASN A 171 -8.22 13.06 -2.02
CA ASN A 171 -8.16 14.53 -2.12
C ASN A 171 -6.80 15.01 -1.63
N GLN A 172 -6.19 15.98 -2.32
CA GLN A 172 -4.95 16.61 -1.86
C GLN A 172 -5.22 17.27 -0.50
N LYS A 173 -4.53 16.79 0.53
CA LYS A 173 -4.65 17.25 1.92
C LYS A 173 -3.60 18.31 2.25
N GLU A 174 -2.36 18.09 1.82
CA GLU A 174 -1.21 18.89 2.24
C GLU A 174 -0.07 18.82 1.20
N ILE A 175 0.78 19.84 1.17
CA ILE A 175 2.02 19.90 0.40
C ILE A 175 3.18 20.00 1.39
N LEU A 176 4.12 19.06 1.30
CA LEU A 176 5.26 18.93 2.19
C LEU A 176 6.51 19.51 1.52
N ILE A 177 7.04 20.57 2.13
CA ILE A 177 8.26 21.27 1.69
C ILE A 177 9.33 21.24 2.79
N ALA A 178 10.59 21.16 2.38
CA ALA A 178 11.74 21.19 3.29
C ALA A 178 11.88 22.57 3.95
N SER A 179 12.01 22.60 5.27
CA SER A 179 12.13 23.84 6.05
C SER A 179 13.37 24.68 5.73
N ASP A 180 14.44 24.04 5.24
CA ASP A 180 15.69 24.66 4.83
C ASP A 180 15.98 24.51 3.33
N GLY A 181 14.96 24.13 2.54
CA GLY A 181 15.07 23.80 1.13
C GLY A 181 15.48 24.96 0.24
N LYS A 182 16.24 24.62 -0.82
CA LYS A 182 16.87 25.56 -1.77
C LYS A 182 16.70 25.10 -3.21
N SER A 183 17.01 25.98 -4.15
CA SER A 183 17.02 25.64 -5.58
C SER A 183 17.93 24.44 -5.87
N GLY A 184 17.37 23.41 -6.49
CA GLY A 184 18.10 22.21 -6.90
C GLY A 184 18.23 21.12 -5.84
N ASP A 185 17.58 21.22 -4.68
CA ASP A 185 17.62 20.16 -3.64
C ASP A 185 16.88 18.88 -4.06
N LEU A 186 15.89 18.97 -4.96
CA LEU A 186 15.06 17.85 -5.47
C LEU A 186 14.35 17.03 -4.37
N LEU A 187 13.74 17.71 -3.39
CA LEU A 187 12.88 17.06 -2.39
C LEU A 187 11.70 16.34 -3.07
N GLY A 188 11.44 15.10 -2.68
CA GLY A 188 10.39 14.29 -3.30
C GLY A 188 10.90 13.43 -4.46
N PHE A 189 12.23 13.32 -4.62
CA PHE A 189 12.84 12.33 -5.52
C PHE A 189 12.50 10.89 -5.11
N VAL A 190 12.40 10.64 -3.81
CA VAL A 190 11.85 9.41 -3.24
C VAL A 190 10.95 9.75 -2.06
N VAL A 191 9.87 8.99 -1.89
CA VAL A 191 8.89 9.16 -0.82
C VAL A 191 8.54 7.82 -0.19
N ALA A 192 8.36 7.80 1.14
CA ALA A 192 7.86 6.65 1.87
C ALA A 192 6.82 7.09 2.91
N ILE A 193 5.84 6.24 3.18
CA ILE A 193 4.79 6.48 4.17
C ILE A 193 4.48 5.20 4.95
N SER A 194 4.36 5.31 6.27
CA SER A 194 3.90 4.22 7.14
C SER A 194 3.17 4.80 8.35
N GLY A 195 1.85 4.57 8.42
CA GLY A 195 1.02 5.08 9.51
C GLY A 195 1.05 6.61 9.60
N ASN A 196 1.61 7.14 10.70
CA ASN A 196 1.73 8.58 10.97
C ASN A 196 3.12 9.17 10.62
N ILE A 197 3.98 8.43 9.93
CA ILE A 197 5.33 8.88 9.53
C ILE A 197 5.44 8.89 8.01
N THR A 198 5.92 10.00 7.46
CA THR A 198 6.38 10.11 6.07
C THR A 198 7.84 10.50 6.03
N VAL A 199 8.53 10.02 5.01
CA VAL A 199 9.96 10.21 4.82
C VAL A 199 10.19 10.61 3.37
N ILE A 200 10.93 11.70 3.16
CA ILE A 200 11.13 12.29 1.83
C ILE A 200 12.61 12.50 1.57
N GLY A 201 13.11 11.96 0.46
CA GLY A 201 14.50 12.12 0.03
C GLY A 201 14.73 13.38 -0.82
N ALA A 202 15.91 13.95 -0.65
CA ALA A 202 16.49 15.03 -1.44
C ALA A 202 17.97 14.69 -1.72
N PRO A 203 18.26 13.68 -2.57
CA PRO A 203 19.58 13.05 -2.65
C PRO A 203 20.69 13.96 -3.17
N VAL A 204 20.35 15.06 -3.86
CA VAL A 204 21.33 16.04 -4.35
C VAL A 204 21.53 17.24 -3.41
N ALA A 205 20.69 17.37 -2.37
CA ALA A 205 20.76 18.50 -1.44
C ALA A 205 22.14 18.59 -0.76
N PRO A 206 22.76 19.79 -0.69
CA PRO A 206 24.11 19.95 -0.15
C PRO A 206 24.10 20.00 1.39
N VAL A 207 25.16 19.45 1.98
CA VAL A 207 25.40 19.48 3.44
C VAL A 207 26.74 20.17 3.68
N GLY A 208 26.71 21.39 4.22
CA GLY A 208 27.91 22.21 4.38
C GLY A 208 28.57 22.52 3.03
N ILE A 209 29.78 22.01 2.82
CA ILE A 209 30.53 22.13 1.55
C ILE A 209 30.31 20.95 0.60
N ASN A 210 29.67 19.86 1.05
CA ASN A 210 29.50 18.65 0.28
C ASN A 210 28.26 18.77 -0.60
N SER A 211 28.46 19.10 -1.89
CA SER A 211 27.40 19.00 -2.90
C SER A 211 26.96 17.54 -3.07
N ASN A 212 25.68 17.31 -3.33
CA ASN A 212 25.15 15.96 -3.58
C ASN A 212 25.45 14.96 -2.45
N GLN A 213 25.67 15.43 -1.21
CA GLN A 213 25.72 14.53 -0.06
C GLN A 213 24.36 13.91 0.20
N GLY A 214 23.29 14.70 0.00
CA GLY A 214 21.91 14.28 0.17
C GLY A 214 21.38 14.51 1.58
N LYS A 215 20.05 14.69 1.67
CA LYS A 215 19.30 14.85 2.90
C LYS A 215 18.02 14.02 2.84
N VAL A 216 17.53 13.63 4.00
CA VAL A 216 16.20 13.03 4.16
C VAL A 216 15.40 13.78 5.21
N TYR A 217 14.12 13.99 4.96
CA TYR A 217 13.23 14.75 5.82
C TYR A 217 12.15 13.84 6.41
N ILE A 218 12.02 13.88 7.74
CA ILE A 218 10.98 13.15 8.48
C ILE A 218 9.83 14.12 8.74
N PHE A 219 8.61 13.70 8.38
CA PHE A 219 7.38 14.38 8.77
C PHE A 219 6.52 13.43 9.62
N GLU A 220 5.87 13.97 10.64
CA GLU A 220 5.04 13.23 11.59
C GLU A 220 3.63 13.85 11.63
N PHE A 221 2.61 13.01 11.46
CA PHE A 221 1.22 13.43 11.48
C PHE A 221 0.72 13.58 12.92
N ASP A 222 0.25 14.77 13.28
CA ASP A 222 -0.24 15.10 14.62
C ASP A 222 -1.75 14.82 14.84
N GLY A 223 -2.43 14.32 13.82
CA GLY A 223 -3.89 14.16 13.77
C GLY A 223 -4.60 15.20 12.89
N SER A 224 -3.92 16.30 12.54
CA SER A 224 -4.42 17.37 11.66
C SER A 224 -3.45 17.66 10.50
N TYR A 225 -2.14 17.76 10.79
CA TYR A 225 -1.09 18.19 9.85
C TYR A 225 0.15 17.30 9.91
N TRP A 226 0.89 17.25 8.81
CA TRP A 226 2.19 16.58 8.69
C TRP A 226 3.32 17.57 9.00
N ASN A 227 3.84 17.51 10.24
CA ASN A 227 4.85 18.45 10.71
C ASN A 227 6.26 17.91 10.45
N GLN A 228 7.16 18.71 9.86
CA GLN A 228 8.56 18.30 9.70
C GLN A 228 9.21 18.14 11.08
N LYS A 229 9.57 16.90 11.41
CA LYS A 229 10.10 16.51 12.72
C LYS A 229 11.62 16.60 12.79
N GLN A 230 12.31 16.17 11.73
CA GLN A 230 13.78 16.06 11.72
C GLN A 230 14.34 16.06 10.28
N ILE A 231 15.56 16.56 10.12
CA ILE A 231 16.39 16.38 8.92
C ILE A 231 17.48 15.36 9.26
N LEU A 232 17.63 14.34 8.42
CA LEU A 232 18.64 13.29 8.51
C LEU A 232 19.72 13.51 7.46
N ILE A 233 20.95 13.22 7.86
CA ILE A 233 22.15 13.18 7.03
C ILE A 233 22.99 11.98 7.47
N ALA A 234 23.73 11.36 6.55
CA ALA A 234 24.74 10.36 6.90
C ALA A 234 25.84 10.98 7.78
N SER A 235 26.19 10.34 8.90
CA SER A 235 27.16 10.87 9.88
C SER A 235 28.58 11.07 9.33
N ASP A 236 28.95 10.24 8.36
CA ASP A 236 30.23 10.20 7.66
C ASP A 236 30.09 10.61 6.18
N GLY A 237 28.92 11.16 5.80
CA GLY A 237 28.58 11.43 4.41
C GLY A 237 29.49 12.46 3.74
N GLN A 238 29.81 12.21 2.48
CA GLN A 238 30.71 13.01 1.64
C GLN A 238 30.01 13.60 0.41
N GLN A 239 30.76 14.35 -0.39
CA GLN A 239 30.30 14.87 -1.68
C GLN A 239 29.95 13.73 -2.64
N ASN A 240 28.79 13.80 -3.29
CA ASN A 240 28.25 12.78 -4.20
C ASN A 240 27.95 11.40 -3.57
N ASP A 241 27.68 11.33 -2.26
CA ASP A 241 27.18 10.11 -1.63
C ASP A 241 25.72 9.79 -2.03
N TYR A 242 24.94 10.80 -2.40
CA TYR A 242 23.51 10.71 -2.74
C TYR A 242 22.64 10.07 -1.63
N PHE A 243 22.78 10.54 -0.39
CA PHE A 243 21.97 10.10 0.76
C PHE A 243 20.49 10.43 0.58
N GLY A 244 19.65 9.40 0.54
CA GLY A 244 18.22 9.53 0.25
C GLY A 244 17.85 9.23 -1.19
N THR A 245 18.59 8.37 -1.91
CA THR A 245 18.17 7.86 -3.23
C THR A 245 17.03 6.84 -3.10
N SER A 246 17.10 5.93 -2.13
CA SER A 246 16.03 4.96 -1.84
C SER A 246 15.81 4.85 -0.33
N ILE A 247 14.54 4.70 0.08
CA ILE A 247 14.09 4.83 1.47
C ILE A 247 13.01 3.78 1.78
N VAL A 248 13.13 3.10 2.91
CA VAL A 248 12.11 2.18 3.43
C VAL A 248 11.90 2.39 4.93
N ILE A 249 10.64 2.37 5.38
CA ILE A 249 10.25 2.43 6.80
C ILE A 249 9.92 1.01 7.26
N VAL A 250 10.55 0.56 8.35
CA VAL A 250 10.42 -0.79 8.92
C VAL A 250 10.20 -0.69 10.42
N ASP A 251 9.00 -1.01 10.91
CA ASP A 251 8.62 -0.88 12.32
C ASP A 251 8.96 0.51 12.92
N GLN A 252 10.05 0.61 13.69
CA GLN A 252 10.56 1.83 14.33
C GLN A 252 11.93 2.27 13.76
N SER A 253 12.25 1.77 12.57
CA SER A 253 13.51 1.99 11.84
C SER A 253 13.23 2.62 10.47
N ILE A 254 14.15 3.44 9.99
CA ILE A 254 14.15 3.96 8.62
C ILE A 254 15.50 3.59 8.00
N LEU A 255 15.45 2.98 6.83
CA LEU A 255 16.62 2.62 6.04
C LEU A 255 16.75 3.59 4.87
N ILE A 256 17.95 4.12 4.66
CA ILE A 256 18.23 5.19 3.70
C ILE A 256 19.52 4.85 2.96
N SER A 257 19.49 4.84 1.62
CA SER A 257 20.67 4.54 0.82
C SER A 257 21.50 5.76 0.43
N SER A 258 22.79 5.50 0.17
CA SER A 258 23.77 6.37 -0.48
C SER A 258 24.58 5.55 -1.49
N PRO A 259 24.06 5.31 -2.71
CA PRO A 259 24.74 4.47 -3.70
C PRO A 259 26.08 5.04 -4.18
N GLY A 260 26.26 6.37 -4.14
CA GLY A 260 27.53 7.01 -4.49
C GLY A 260 28.62 6.90 -3.42
N ALA A 261 28.29 6.42 -2.22
CA ALA A 261 29.22 6.42 -1.09
C ALA A 261 30.50 5.63 -1.37
N THR A 262 31.64 6.26 -1.09
CA THR A 262 32.97 5.65 -1.24
C THR A 262 33.33 4.81 -0.01
N ILE A 263 33.93 3.64 -0.24
CA ILE A 263 34.43 2.75 0.82
C ILE A 263 35.90 2.41 0.51
N GLY A 264 36.83 2.90 1.34
CA GLY A 264 38.26 2.73 1.10
C GLY A 264 38.68 3.36 -0.24
N THR A 265 39.12 2.54 -1.19
CA THR A 265 39.46 2.95 -2.56
C THR A 265 38.32 2.80 -3.57
N ASN A 266 37.20 2.18 -3.17
CA ASN A 266 36.09 1.87 -4.06
C ASN A 266 35.10 3.04 -4.06
N SER A 267 35.22 3.95 -5.03
CA SER A 267 34.22 4.98 -5.28
C SER A 267 32.91 4.36 -5.74
N ASN A 268 31.77 4.96 -5.39
CA ASN A 268 30.43 4.47 -5.75
C ASN A 268 30.20 2.99 -5.37
N GLN A 269 30.84 2.49 -4.30
CA GLN A 269 30.55 1.14 -3.80
C GLN A 269 29.15 1.09 -3.16
N GLY A 270 28.77 2.17 -2.49
CA GLY A 270 27.45 2.36 -1.90
C GLY A 270 27.33 1.91 -0.44
N LYS A 271 26.42 2.56 0.29
CA LYS A 271 26.08 2.30 1.70
C LYS A 271 24.58 2.37 1.91
N VAL A 272 24.07 1.66 2.92
CA VAL A 272 22.71 1.86 3.45
C VAL A 272 22.78 2.12 4.95
N TYR A 273 22.14 3.20 5.41
CA TYR A 273 22.13 3.65 6.79
C TYR A 273 20.81 3.27 7.45
N ILE A 274 20.88 2.83 8.70
CA ILE A 274 19.70 2.49 9.50
C ILE A 274 19.57 3.49 10.64
N PHE A 275 18.44 4.19 10.67
CA PHE A 275 18.08 5.13 11.73
C PHE A 275 16.99 4.49 12.61
N GLU A 276 17.11 4.63 13.92
CA GLU A 276 16.06 4.21 14.87
C GLU A 276 15.56 5.39 15.70
N ASN A 277 14.25 5.42 15.95
CA ASN A 277 13.65 6.42 16.82
C ASN A 277 13.89 6.05 18.29
N ASN A 278 14.58 6.92 19.04
CA ASN A 278 14.82 6.73 20.48
C ASN A 278 13.66 7.25 21.37
N GLY A 279 12.49 7.53 20.78
CA GLY A 279 11.34 8.16 21.41
C GLY A 279 11.34 9.70 21.33
N THR A 280 12.43 10.31 20.85
CA THR A 280 12.52 11.77 20.64
C THR A 280 13.07 12.15 19.27
N ASN A 281 14.12 11.43 18.82
CA ASN A 281 14.85 11.68 17.59
C ASN A 281 15.20 10.35 16.92
N TRP A 282 15.35 10.39 15.61
CA TRP A 282 15.93 9.35 14.78
C TRP A 282 17.45 9.44 14.82
N ASN A 283 18.12 8.35 15.20
CA ASN A 283 19.58 8.29 15.33
C ASN A 283 20.13 7.17 14.47
N GLN A 284 21.23 7.43 13.76
CA GLN A 284 21.93 6.42 12.98
C GLN A 284 22.50 5.34 13.90
N LYS A 285 22.05 4.09 13.73
CA LYS A 285 22.44 2.93 14.53
C LYS A 285 23.43 2.02 13.80
N GLN A 286 23.21 1.80 12.51
CA GLN A 286 23.99 0.85 11.72
C GLN A 286 24.27 1.42 10.32
N ILE A 287 25.42 1.05 9.76
CA ILE A 287 25.75 1.20 8.34
C ILE A 287 25.88 -0.21 7.77
N LEU A 288 25.22 -0.45 6.64
CA LEU A 288 25.32 -1.67 5.84
C LEU A 288 26.16 -1.39 4.60
N ILE A 289 26.99 -2.37 4.24
CA ILE A 289 27.82 -2.41 3.05
C ILE A 289 27.77 -3.82 2.48
N ALA A 290 27.87 -3.96 1.16
CA ALA A 290 28.02 -5.27 0.52
C ALA A 290 29.34 -5.94 0.94
N SER A 291 29.30 -7.21 1.36
CA SER A 291 30.47 -7.97 1.83
C SER A 291 31.57 -8.14 0.79
N ASP A 292 31.21 -8.16 -0.49
CA ASP A 292 32.08 -8.33 -1.65
C ASP A 292 32.06 -7.09 -2.57
N GLY A 293 31.49 -5.97 -2.11
CA GLY A 293 31.24 -4.79 -2.93
C GLY A 293 32.50 -4.18 -3.53
N GLN A 294 32.41 -3.79 -4.80
CA GLN A 294 33.49 -3.22 -5.60
C GLN A 294 33.21 -1.76 -5.98
N GLN A 295 34.16 -1.13 -6.67
CA GLN A 295 33.99 0.19 -7.26
C GLN A 295 32.83 0.20 -8.26
N ASN A 296 31.95 1.20 -8.15
CA ASN A 296 30.73 1.36 -8.97
C ASN A 296 29.70 0.23 -8.85
N ASP A 297 29.69 -0.58 -7.78
CA ASP A 297 28.59 -1.53 -7.56
C ASP A 297 27.26 -0.82 -7.19
N GLU A 298 27.31 0.43 -6.71
CA GLU A 298 26.15 1.25 -6.33
C GLU A 298 25.19 0.57 -5.33
N PHE A 299 25.75 -0.08 -4.29
CA PHE A 299 24.98 -0.72 -3.23
C PHE A 299 24.02 0.24 -2.54
N GLY A 300 22.73 -0.09 -2.57
CA GLY A 300 21.66 0.78 -2.10
C GLY A 300 20.86 1.46 -3.22
N TYR A 301 21.07 1.10 -4.48
CA TYR A 301 20.30 1.67 -5.60
C TYR A 301 18.78 1.56 -5.36
N SER A 302 18.30 0.35 -5.07
CA SER A 302 16.92 0.06 -4.64
C SER A 302 16.93 -0.77 -3.36
N ILE A 303 15.98 -0.50 -2.45
CA ILE A 303 15.81 -1.23 -1.19
C ILE A 303 14.34 -1.59 -0.94
N SER A 304 14.08 -2.73 -0.30
CA SER A 304 12.73 -3.17 0.05
C SER A 304 12.72 -4.05 1.31
N ASN A 305 11.63 -4.09 2.06
CA ASN A 305 11.52 -4.83 3.32
C ASN A 305 10.21 -5.61 3.46
N SER A 306 10.29 -6.79 4.08
CA SER A 306 9.15 -7.48 4.66
C SER A 306 9.53 -8.01 6.05
N GLY A 307 9.21 -7.22 7.08
CA GLY A 307 9.48 -7.56 8.48
C GLY A 307 10.97 -7.76 8.74
N LYS A 308 11.41 -9.01 8.93
CA LYS A 308 12.82 -9.35 9.21
C LYS A 308 13.70 -9.51 7.98
N ILE A 309 13.14 -9.45 6.77
CA ILE A 309 13.90 -9.55 5.52
C ILE A 309 14.03 -8.17 4.89
N LEU A 310 15.27 -7.82 4.51
CA LEU A 310 15.62 -6.60 3.80
C LEU A 310 16.38 -6.99 2.53
N ILE A 311 16.00 -6.36 1.42
CA ILE A 311 16.70 -6.44 0.15
C ILE A 311 17.43 -5.14 -0.08
N ILE A 312 18.67 -5.24 -0.56
CA ILE A 312 19.45 -4.11 -1.08
C ILE A 312 20.05 -4.51 -2.42
N SER A 313 19.92 -3.68 -3.45
CA SER A 313 20.47 -3.97 -4.78
C SER A 313 21.76 -3.21 -5.12
N SER A 314 22.47 -3.77 -6.10
CA SER A 314 23.66 -3.24 -6.78
C SER A 314 23.55 -3.56 -8.28
N PRO A 315 22.67 -2.88 -9.05
CA PRO A 315 22.44 -3.21 -10.46
C PRO A 315 23.67 -2.98 -11.36
N MET A 316 24.58 -2.11 -10.94
CA MET A 316 25.84 -1.83 -11.64
C MET A 316 26.91 -2.92 -11.41
N ALA A 317 26.68 -3.86 -10.48
CA ALA A 317 27.70 -4.82 -10.10
C ALA A 317 28.13 -5.75 -11.25
N LYS A 318 29.45 -5.97 -11.33
CA LYS A 318 30.08 -6.85 -12.32
C LYS A 318 30.09 -8.31 -11.86
N ILE A 319 29.69 -9.22 -12.75
CA ILE A 319 29.73 -10.68 -12.55
C ILE A 319 30.65 -11.32 -13.60
N GLY A 320 31.81 -11.81 -13.18
CA GLY A 320 32.79 -12.41 -14.09
C GLY A 320 33.25 -11.43 -15.17
N THR A 321 32.86 -11.66 -16.43
CA THR A 321 33.10 -10.74 -17.55
C THR A 321 32.02 -9.67 -17.70
N ASN A 322 30.81 -9.93 -17.24
CA ASN A 322 29.60 -9.16 -17.51
C ASN A 322 29.53 -7.94 -16.58
N SER A 323 29.69 -6.76 -17.15
CA SER A 323 29.57 -5.47 -16.48
C SER A 323 28.08 -5.12 -16.35
N ASN A 324 27.69 -4.48 -15.24
CA ASN A 324 26.29 -4.09 -15.00
C ASN A 324 25.29 -5.27 -15.15
N GLN A 325 25.73 -6.51 -14.86
CA GLN A 325 24.81 -7.64 -14.79
C GLN A 325 23.90 -7.50 -13.57
N GLY A 326 24.45 -7.00 -12.47
CA GLY A 326 23.72 -6.68 -11.25
C GLY A 326 23.75 -7.78 -10.19
N LYS A 327 23.59 -7.36 -8.93
CA LYS A 327 23.48 -8.20 -7.73
C LYS A 327 22.36 -7.70 -6.85
N VAL A 328 21.79 -8.62 -6.07
CA VAL A 328 20.85 -8.31 -5.01
C VAL A 328 21.29 -9.00 -3.72
N TYR A 329 21.27 -8.29 -2.60
CA TYR A 329 21.74 -8.75 -1.30
C TYR A 329 20.58 -8.93 -0.34
N ILE A 330 20.51 -10.08 0.30
CA ILE A 330 19.52 -10.37 1.34
C ILE A 330 20.14 -10.13 2.71
N PHE A 331 19.50 -9.29 3.50
CA PHE A 331 19.83 -9.02 4.89
C PHE A 331 18.71 -9.52 5.80
N GLU A 332 19.07 -10.10 6.95
CA GLU A 332 18.14 -10.54 7.98
C GLU A 332 18.40 -9.81 9.30
N ASN A 333 17.32 -9.33 9.93
CA ASN A 333 17.37 -8.73 11.27
C ASN A 333 17.41 -9.82 12.35
N ASN A 334 18.53 -9.90 13.08
CA ASN A 334 18.70 -10.86 14.18
C ASN A 334 18.06 -10.41 15.51
N GLY A 335 17.30 -9.31 15.51
CA GLY A 335 16.70 -8.67 16.68
C GLY A 335 17.48 -7.48 17.21
N THR A 336 18.76 -7.33 16.82
CA THR A 336 19.62 -6.20 17.20
C THR A 336 20.17 -5.48 15.99
N ASN A 337 20.68 -6.23 15.01
CA ASN A 337 21.36 -5.75 13.82
C ASN A 337 20.88 -6.50 12.57
N TRP A 338 20.98 -5.84 11.42
CA TRP A 338 20.83 -6.44 10.11
C TRP A 338 22.14 -7.07 9.65
N ASN A 339 22.09 -8.30 9.15
CA ASN A 339 23.27 -9.04 8.71
C ASN A 339 23.03 -9.62 7.33
N GLN A 340 23.98 -9.48 6.41
CA GLN A 340 23.90 -10.10 5.09
C GLN A 340 23.86 -11.62 5.23
N LYS A 341 22.94 -12.27 4.50
CA LYS A 341 22.75 -13.73 4.49
C LYS A 341 23.08 -14.34 3.14
N GLU A 342 22.65 -13.71 2.06
CA GLU A 342 22.73 -14.28 0.70
C GLU A 342 22.99 -13.18 -0.33
N ILE A 343 23.58 -13.57 -1.46
CA ILE A 343 23.77 -12.73 -2.65
C ILE A 343 23.09 -13.46 -3.81
N LEU A 344 22.18 -12.78 -4.47
CA LEU A 344 21.41 -13.27 -5.61
C LEU A 344 21.89 -12.60 -6.90
N ILE A 345 21.89 -13.39 -7.96
CA ILE A 345 22.14 -12.98 -9.35
C ILE A 345 21.12 -13.70 -10.24
N ALA A 346 20.74 -13.10 -11.37
CA ALA A 346 19.93 -13.77 -12.38
C ALA A 346 20.66 -15.01 -12.95
N SER A 347 19.96 -16.13 -13.08
CA SER A 347 20.52 -17.40 -13.57
C SER A 347 21.07 -17.34 -15.00
N ASP A 348 20.50 -16.45 -15.82
CA ASP A 348 20.77 -16.22 -17.23
C ASP A 348 21.30 -14.80 -17.50
N GLY A 349 21.66 -14.05 -16.44
CA GLY A 349 22.00 -12.64 -16.54
C GLY A 349 23.23 -12.35 -17.42
N GLN A 350 23.15 -11.27 -18.19
CA GLN A 350 24.15 -10.85 -19.17
C GLN A 350 24.76 -9.47 -18.84
N ASP A 351 25.73 -9.04 -19.67
CA ASP A 351 26.30 -7.68 -19.64
C ASP A 351 25.21 -6.64 -19.95
N GLY A 352 25.03 -5.66 -19.07
CA GLY A 352 24.03 -4.60 -19.22
C GLY A 352 22.58 -5.00 -18.93
N ASP A 353 22.33 -6.08 -18.19
CA ASP A 353 20.97 -6.49 -17.76
C ASP A 353 20.40 -5.61 -16.63
N TYR A 354 21.27 -5.11 -15.73
CA TYR A 354 20.94 -4.33 -14.52
C TYR A 354 19.99 -5.06 -13.54
N PHE A 355 20.24 -6.34 -13.26
CA PHE A 355 19.47 -7.11 -12.28
C PHE A 355 19.51 -6.43 -10.89
N GLY A 356 18.33 -6.10 -10.36
CA GLY A 356 18.20 -5.32 -9.13
C GLY A 356 17.97 -3.83 -9.36
N PHE A 357 17.66 -3.40 -10.58
CA PHE A 357 17.28 -2.01 -10.86
C PHE A 357 16.12 -1.55 -9.96
N SER A 358 15.10 -2.39 -9.80
CA SER A 358 14.06 -2.25 -8.79
C SER A 358 13.90 -3.58 -8.03
N VAL A 359 13.53 -3.52 -6.74
CA VAL A 359 13.31 -4.71 -5.90
C VAL A 359 12.07 -4.57 -5.03
N SER A 360 11.35 -5.67 -4.81
CA SER A 360 10.23 -5.75 -3.88
C SER A 360 10.22 -7.10 -3.15
N VAL A 361 9.74 -7.12 -1.91
CA VAL A 361 9.66 -8.34 -1.08
C VAL A 361 8.35 -8.38 -0.30
N TYR A 362 7.72 -9.56 -0.28
CA TYR A 362 6.59 -9.84 0.60
C TYR A 362 6.65 -11.29 1.09
N GLY A 363 6.75 -11.48 2.42
CA GLY A 363 6.82 -12.80 3.02
C GLY A 363 7.99 -13.62 2.47
N ASN A 364 7.66 -14.73 1.80
CA ASN A 364 8.63 -15.66 1.22
C ASN A 364 8.89 -15.43 -0.29
N PHE A 365 8.49 -14.29 -0.85
CA PHE A 365 8.70 -13.95 -2.27
C PHE A 365 9.48 -12.64 -2.45
N LEU A 366 10.37 -12.65 -3.44
CA LEU A 366 11.03 -11.46 -3.96
C LEU A 366 10.66 -11.28 -5.42
N LEU A 367 10.61 -10.02 -5.83
CA LEU A 367 10.44 -9.62 -7.21
C LEU A 367 11.57 -8.64 -7.55
N ILE A 368 12.36 -8.95 -8.58
CA ILE A 368 13.58 -8.22 -8.93
C ILE A 368 13.52 -7.80 -10.39
N GLY A 369 13.53 -6.50 -10.64
CA GLY A 369 13.52 -5.89 -11.97
C GLY A 369 14.87 -5.91 -12.66
N SER A 370 14.85 -6.04 -13.99
CA SER A 370 16.01 -6.08 -14.89
C SER A 370 15.60 -5.50 -16.25
N PRO A 371 15.29 -4.19 -16.33
CA PRO A 371 14.58 -3.58 -17.45
C PRO A 371 15.34 -3.57 -18.78
N TYR A 372 16.66 -3.79 -18.74
CA TYR A 372 17.50 -3.83 -19.93
C TYR A 372 17.86 -5.26 -20.36
N SER A 373 17.36 -6.28 -19.65
CA SER A 373 17.54 -7.67 -20.05
C SER A 373 16.94 -7.96 -21.42
N LYS A 374 17.69 -8.73 -22.21
CA LYS A 374 17.31 -9.13 -23.55
C LYS A 374 16.38 -10.35 -23.56
N VAL A 375 15.43 -10.35 -24.50
CA VAL A 375 14.42 -11.41 -24.68
C VAL A 375 14.37 -11.89 -26.13
N GLY A 376 14.23 -13.20 -26.31
CA GLY A 376 14.06 -13.84 -27.62
C GLY A 376 15.35 -13.94 -28.45
N ILE A 377 15.20 -14.35 -29.71
CA ILE A 377 16.31 -14.65 -30.64
C ILE A 377 16.97 -13.39 -31.21
N ASN A 378 16.27 -12.26 -31.18
CA ASN A 378 16.73 -10.99 -31.76
C ASN A 378 17.40 -10.07 -30.73
N ASP A 379 17.71 -10.56 -29.52
CA ASP A 379 18.35 -9.79 -28.45
C ASP A 379 17.58 -8.49 -28.08
N SER A 380 16.25 -8.54 -28.14
CA SER A 380 15.41 -7.34 -27.94
C SER A 380 15.40 -6.92 -26.47
N ILE A 381 15.63 -5.64 -26.21
CA ILE A 381 15.69 -5.02 -24.88
C ILE A 381 14.25 -4.78 -24.38
N GLN A 382 13.54 -5.87 -24.12
CA GLN A 382 12.17 -5.84 -23.60
C GLN A 382 12.15 -5.66 -22.08
N GLY A 383 13.19 -6.14 -21.39
CA GLY A 383 13.27 -6.23 -19.94
C GLY A 383 12.73 -7.56 -19.38
N LYS A 384 13.13 -7.87 -18.15
CA LYS A 384 12.71 -9.05 -17.38
C LYS A 384 12.41 -8.66 -15.93
N ALA A 385 11.57 -9.46 -15.27
CA ALA A 385 11.48 -9.46 -13.82
C ALA A 385 11.63 -10.90 -13.29
N TYR A 386 12.35 -11.08 -12.19
CA TYR A 386 12.67 -12.39 -11.64
C TYR A 386 11.94 -12.59 -10.32
N VAL A 387 11.25 -13.72 -10.17
CA VAL A 387 10.60 -14.11 -8.91
C VAL A 387 11.51 -15.08 -8.18
N PHE A 388 11.84 -14.78 -6.92
CA PHE A 388 12.56 -15.68 -6.04
C PHE A 388 11.64 -16.14 -4.90
N GLU A 389 11.74 -17.41 -4.50
CA GLU A 389 11.00 -18.00 -3.39
C GLU A 389 11.98 -18.54 -2.33
N ASN A 390 11.73 -18.21 -1.06
CA ASN A 390 12.46 -18.78 0.06
C ASN A 390 11.91 -20.16 0.41
N ASN A 391 12.71 -21.21 0.23
CA ASN A 391 12.34 -22.59 0.57
C ASN A 391 12.55 -22.95 2.06
N GLY A 392 12.70 -21.94 2.93
CA GLY A 392 13.04 -22.09 4.34
C GLY A 392 14.54 -22.19 4.63
N THR A 393 15.39 -22.25 3.60
CA THR A 393 16.86 -22.26 3.76
C THR A 393 17.59 -21.25 2.87
N ASN A 394 17.21 -21.14 1.60
CA ASN A 394 17.84 -20.25 0.62
C ASN A 394 16.76 -19.65 -0.31
N TRP A 395 17.08 -18.52 -0.94
CA TRP A 395 16.24 -17.90 -1.97
C TRP A 395 16.54 -18.49 -3.35
N ASN A 396 15.57 -19.17 -3.94
CA ASN A 396 15.73 -19.83 -5.24
C ASN A 396 14.95 -19.04 -6.31
N GLN A 397 15.55 -18.82 -7.47
CA GLN A 397 14.83 -18.25 -8.61
C GLN A 397 13.73 -19.23 -9.04
N LYS A 398 12.47 -18.81 -8.90
CA LYS A 398 11.28 -19.60 -9.21
C LYS A 398 10.86 -19.43 -10.66
N GLU A 399 10.80 -18.18 -11.12
CA GLU A 399 10.25 -17.82 -12.44
C GLU A 399 11.01 -16.63 -13.04
N ILE A 400 11.03 -16.54 -14.38
CA ILE A 400 11.43 -15.34 -15.13
C ILE A 400 10.18 -14.82 -15.84
N LEU A 401 9.73 -13.65 -15.44
CA LEU A 401 8.61 -12.95 -16.07
C LEU A 401 9.13 -12.09 -17.23
N ILE A 402 8.39 -12.12 -18.33
CA ILE A 402 8.53 -11.28 -19.52
C ILE A 402 7.14 -10.82 -19.95
N ALA A 403 7.03 -9.64 -20.54
CA ALA A 403 5.78 -9.18 -21.14
C ALA A 403 5.40 -10.05 -22.35
N SER A 404 4.17 -10.57 -22.37
CA SER A 404 3.67 -11.44 -23.44
C SER A 404 3.57 -10.74 -24.81
N ASP A 405 3.38 -9.42 -24.81
CA ASP A 405 3.35 -8.55 -26.00
C ASP A 405 4.51 -7.53 -26.05
N GLY A 406 5.58 -7.81 -25.30
CA GLY A 406 6.75 -6.93 -25.12
C GLY A 406 7.48 -6.60 -26.42
N GLN A 407 7.91 -5.35 -26.53
CA GLN A 407 8.66 -4.78 -27.66
C GLN A 407 10.01 -4.20 -27.23
N ASP A 408 10.84 -3.88 -28.23
CA ASP A 408 12.18 -3.35 -28.02
C ASP A 408 12.13 -1.95 -27.39
N GLY A 409 12.70 -1.81 -26.19
CA GLY A 409 12.64 -0.57 -25.42
C GLY A 409 11.44 -0.46 -24.46
N ASP A 410 10.62 -1.50 -24.27
CA ASP A 410 9.46 -1.43 -23.37
C ASP A 410 9.83 -1.28 -21.87
N LEU A 411 11.05 -1.67 -21.49
CA LEU A 411 11.62 -1.62 -20.13
C LEU A 411 10.82 -2.37 -19.05
N PHE A 412 10.32 -3.58 -19.36
CA PHE A 412 9.64 -4.44 -18.40
C PHE A 412 10.54 -4.78 -17.20
N GLY A 413 10.09 -4.43 -15.99
CA GLY A 413 10.92 -4.55 -14.78
C GLY A 413 11.57 -3.24 -14.36
N TYR A 414 11.19 -2.10 -14.96
CA TYR A 414 11.68 -0.79 -14.55
C TYR A 414 11.34 -0.50 -13.08
N GLN A 415 10.06 -0.66 -12.73
CA GLN A 415 9.59 -0.61 -11.35
C GLN A 415 8.84 -1.90 -11.03
N VAL A 416 9.00 -2.42 -9.81
CA VAL A 416 8.30 -3.62 -9.35
C VAL A 416 7.66 -3.41 -7.98
N SER A 417 6.48 -4.00 -7.75
CA SER A 417 5.85 -4.01 -6.43
C SER A 417 5.17 -5.36 -6.20
N LEU A 418 5.33 -5.87 -4.99
CA LEU A 418 4.84 -7.17 -4.55
C LEU A 418 4.08 -6.98 -3.24
N TYR A 419 2.81 -7.41 -3.20
CA TYR A 419 1.99 -7.39 -1.98
C TYR A 419 1.10 -8.61 -1.93
N GLN A 420 1.23 -9.42 -0.86
CA GLN A 420 0.56 -10.71 -0.74
C GLN A 420 0.88 -11.62 -1.93
N ASP A 421 -0.13 -11.93 -2.74
CA ASP A 421 -0.06 -12.72 -3.95
C ASP A 421 0.06 -11.86 -5.23
N PHE A 422 -0.12 -10.54 -5.16
CA PHE A 422 -0.06 -9.66 -6.34
C PHE A 422 1.36 -9.20 -6.67
N ILE A 423 1.77 -9.45 -7.91
CA ILE A 423 3.00 -8.99 -8.56
C ILE A 423 2.61 -7.92 -9.58
N PHE A 424 3.14 -6.70 -9.46
CA PHE A 424 3.04 -5.67 -10.49
C PHE A 424 4.44 -5.37 -11.05
N VAL A 425 4.53 -5.28 -12.38
CA VAL A 425 5.75 -4.95 -13.11
C VAL A 425 5.48 -3.80 -14.07
N GLY A 426 6.16 -2.67 -13.85
CA GLY A 426 6.11 -1.49 -14.71
C GLY A 426 6.97 -1.65 -15.96
N SER A 427 6.46 -1.07 -17.05
CA SER A 427 7.06 -1.05 -18.38
C SER A 427 6.77 0.33 -19.02
N PRO A 428 7.40 1.40 -18.50
CA PRO A 428 6.98 2.78 -18.73
C PRO A 428 7.08 3.27 -20.17
N ASP A 429 7.91 2.61 -20.97
CA ASP A 429 8.17 3.00 -22.36
C ASP A 429 7.40 2.10 -23.35
N SER A 430 6.52 1.21 -22.85
CA SER A 430 5.64 0.39 -23.67
C SER A 430 4.72 1.21 -24.57
N LYS A 431 4.61 0.78 -25.82
CA LYS A 431 3.65 1.30 -26.80
C LYS A 431 2.23 0.81 -26.52
N VAL A 432 1.25 1.70 -26.60
CA VAL A 432 -0.20 1.40 -26.51
C VAL A 432 -0.93 2.05 -27.68
N GLY A 433 -1.57 1.25 -28.53
CA GLY A 433 -2.19 1.75 -29.77
C GLY A 433 -1.15 2.41 -30.67
N ASP A 434 -1.35 3.70 -31.00
CA ASP A 434 -0.37 4.50 -31.75
C ASP A 434 0.57 5.33 -30.85
N ASN A 435 0.37 5.33 -29.54
CA ASN A 435 1.17 6.11 -28.59
C ASN A 435 2.45 5.35 -28.20
N PRO A 436 3.65 5.80 -28.63
CA PRO A 436 4.89 5.05 -28.45
C PRO A 436 5.41 5.06 -27.01
N PHE A 437 4.95 6.01 -26.18
CA PHE A 437 5.38 6.18 -24.80
C PHE A 437 4.14 6.43 -23.94
N GLN A 438 3.22 5.45 -23.89
CA GLN A 438 2.08 5.48 -22.95
C GLN A 438 2.37 4.68 -21.67
N GLY A 439 3.27 3.70 -21.75
CA GLY A 439 3.59 2.82 -20.64
C GLY A 439 2.49 1.80 -20.33
N LYS A 440 2.91 0.72 -19.67
CA LYS A 440 2.07 -0.36 -19.18
C LYS A 440 2.51 -0.76 -17.78
N VAL A 441 1.58 -1.32 -17.02
CA VAL A 441 1.90 -2.16 -15.85
C VAL A 441 1.29 -3.52 -16.10
N TYR A 442 2.07 -4.57 -15.91
CA TYR A 442 1.61 -5.95 -16.02
C TYR A 442 1.39 -6.51 -14.62
N SER A 443 0.20 -7.07 -14.36
CA SER A 443 -0.12 -7.72 -13.10
C SER A 443 -0.20 -9.23 -13.24
N PHE A 444 0.39 -9.92 -12.27
CA PHE A 444 0.40 -11.37 -12.13
C PHE A 444 0.00 -11.72 -10.69
N GLN A 445 -0.43 -12.96 -10.44
CA GLN A 445 -0.84 -13.43 -9.12
C GLN A 445 -0.16 -14.77 -8.78
N ILE A 446 0.33 -14.92 -7.55
CA ILE A 446 0.94 -16.15 -7.04
C ILE A 446 -0.18 -17.10 -6.57
N ILE A 447 -0.26 -18.29 -7.14
CA ILE A 447 -1.26 -19.30 -6.78
C ILE A 447 -0.73 -20.16 -5.63
N PHE A 448 -1.45 -20.19 -4.52
CA PHE A 448 -1.16 -21.03 -3.36
C PHE A 448 -2.01 -22.30 -3.33
N GLU A 449 -1.36 -23.46 -3.23
CA GLU A 449 -1.99 -24.78 -3.10
C GLU A 449 -1.73 -25.35 -1.70
N PRO A 450 -2.72 -26.04 -1.08
CA PRO A 450 -2.49 -26.69 0.20
C PRO A 450 -1.53 -27.88 0.04
N ASP A 451 -0.57 -28.03 0.95
CA ASP A 451 0.46 -29.09 0.88
C ASP A 451 -0.12 -30.50 0.98
N ASN A 452 -1.34 -30.63 1.50
CA ASN A 452 -2.13 -31.85 1.44
C ASN A 452 -3.42 -31.60 0.62
N PRO A 453 -3.55 -32.10 -0.62
CA PRO A 453 -4.77 -31.92 -1.43
C PRO A 453 -6.01 -32.62 -0.84
N ASN A 454 -5.87 -33.43 0.21
CA ASN A 454 -6.98 -34.02 0.97
C ASN A 454 -7.34 -33.24 2.25
N SER A 455 -6.60 -32.19 2.62
CA SER A 455 -7.04 -31.35 3.73
C SER A 455 -8.22 -30.49 3.27
N GLN A 456 -9.40 -30.82 3.79
CA GLN A 456 -10.57 -29.97 3.61
C GLN A 456 -10.38 -28.71 4.44
N ALA A 457 -9.72 -27.70 3.85
CA ALA A 457 -9.73 -26.36 4.38
C ALA A 457 -11.19 -25.94 4.61
N LYS A 458 -11.61 -25.86 5.88
CA LYS A 458 -12.85 -25.21 6.27
C LYS A 458 -12.70 -23.73 5.97
N LYS A 459 -12.93 -23.34 4.71
CA LYS A 459 -13.37 -21.98 4.40
C LYS A 459 -14.62 -21.73 5.22
N THR A 460 -14.47 -21.03 6.34
CA THR A 460 -15.54 -20.28 6.98
C THR A 460 -15.95 -19.18 6.03
N SER A 461 -16.67 -19.58 4.97
CA SER A 461 -17.35 -18.67 4.09
C SER A 461 -18.41 -17.95 4.90
N GLU A 462 -18.17 -16.67 5.18
CA GLU A 462 -19.28 -15.75 5.40
C GLU A 462 -20.06 -15.68 4.09
N LYS A 463 -21.06 -16.55 3.98
CA LYS A 463 -21.98 -16.57 2.85
C LYS A 463 -22.84 -15.32 2.90
N TYR A 464 -22.38 -14.27 2.23
CA TYR A 464 -23.26 -13.24 1.69
C TYR A 464 -24.23 -13.94 0.73
N TRP A 465 -25.49 -14.05 1.14
CA TRP A 465 -26.56 -14.59 0.30
C TRP A 465 -26.92 -13.56 -0.76
N ILE A 466 -26.33 -13.70 -1.96
CA ILE A 466 -26.89 -13.10 -3.16
C ILE A 466 -28.20 -13.82 -3.45
N ILE A 467 -29.33 -13.19 -3.13
CA ILE A 467 -30.65 -13.68 -3.50
C ILE A 467 -30.87 -13.37 -4.98
N GLY A 468 -30.40 -14.26 -5.85
CA GLY A 468 -30.85 -14.32 -7.23
C GLY A 468 -32.31 -14.73 -7.28
N VAL A 469 -33.19 -13.82 -7.71
CA VAL A 469 -34.63 -14.10 -7.84
C VAL A 469 -34.85 -14.93 -9.12
N SER A 470 -35.03 -16.24 -8.96
CA SER A 470 -35.60 -17.08 -10.02
C SER A 470 -37.11 -17.24 -9.81
N VAL A 471 -37.87 -16.99 -10.87
CA VAL A 471 -39.33 -17.10 -10.86
C VAL A 471 -39.74 -18.54 -11.17
N GLY A 472 -40.49 -19.16 -10.26
CA GLY A 472 -41.31 -20.35 -10.53
C GLY A 472 -40.90 -21.62 -9.78
N GLY A 473 -41.89 -22.27 -9.14
CA GLY A 473 -41.78 -23.64 -8.61
C GLY A 473 -42.06 -23.78 -7.12
N VAL A 474 -43.33 -23.92 -6.74
CA VAL A 474 -43.72 -24.29 -5.37
C VAL A 474 -43.63 -25.80 -5.18
N VAL A 475 -42.84 -26.27 -4.20
CA VAL A 475 -43.02 -27.60 -3.58
C VAL A 475 -42.77 -27.53 -2.06
N LEU A 476 -43.85 -27.63 -1.28
CA LEU A 476 -43.87 -28.17 0.09
C LEU A 476 -44.23 -29.68 -0.04
N ILE A 477 -44.04 -30.61 0.92
CA ILE A 477 -44.38 -30.62 2.35
C ILE A 477 -43.58 -31.73 3.06
N GLY A 478 -43.24 -31.56 4.36
CA GLY A 478 -43.03 -32.68 5.29
C GLY A 478 -42.12 -32.38 6.50
N GLY A 479 -42.61 -32.18 7.73
CA GLY A 479 -44.02 -32.12 8.15
C GLY A 479 -44.28 -31.68 9.61
N ILE A 480 -45.47 -31.10 9.80
CA ILE A 480 -46.44 -31.19 10.93
C ILE A 480 -46.06 -30.74 12.37
N ILE A 481 -46.94 -29.90 12.92
CA ILE A 481 -46.95 -29.20 14.23
C ILE A 481 -48.41 -29.30 14.79
N PHE A 482 -48.74 -29.43 16.09
CA PHE A 482 -48.78 -28.38 17.15
C PHE A 482 -49.25 -28.92 18.53
N VAL A 483 -49.91 -28.06 19.35
CA VAL A 483 -50.90 -28.31 20.45
C VAL A 483 -50.40 -28.23 21.93
N ILE A 484 -51.13 -27.73 22.97
CA ILE A 484 -51.93 -26.48 23.20
C ILE A 484 -52.31 -26.28 24.72
N ILE A 485 -52.73 -25.08 25.19
CA ILE A 485 -53.55 -24.79 26.45
C ILE A 485 -52.82 -24.93 27.84
N TRP A 486 -53.10 -24.24 29.00
CA TRP A 486 -54.08 -23.21 29.46
C TRP A 486 -53.60 -22.30 30.66
N ILE A 487 -53.68 -20.95 30.50
CA ILE A 487 -54.47 -19.95 31.28
C ILE A 487 -54.35 -19.60 32.82
N ARG A 488 -54.47 -18.26 33.07
CA ARG A 488 -54.97 -17.43 34.25
C ARG A 488 -53.94 -16.85 35.25
N ARG A 489 -54.08 -15.59 35.78
CA ARG A 489 -55.32 -14.81 36.11
C ARG A 489 -55.15 -13.25 36.28
N ARG A 490 -56.01 -12.43 35.62
CA ARG A 490 -56.54 -11.05 35.94
C ARG A 490 -55.57 -9.85 36.21
N LYS A 491 -55.90 -8.56 35.93
CA LYS A 491 -57.20 -7.82 35.96
C LYS A 491 -57.27 -6.63 34.94
N ARG A 492 -58.46 -6.04 34.73
CA ARG A 492 -58.89 -5.11 33.64
C ARG A 492 -58.62 -3.59 33.84
N ARG A 493 -58.50 -2.83 32.72
CA ARG A 493 -59.31 -1.65 32.24
C ARG A 493 -58.54 -0.96 31.06
N GLY A 494 -59.09 -0.48 29.94
CA GLY A 494 -60.44 -0.56 29.34
C GLY A 494 -60.47 -0.03 27.88
N LEU A 495 -61.55 -0.37 27.16
CA LEU A 495 -62.28 0.28 26.03
C LEU A 495 -61.75 1.64 25.47
N ASN A 496 -61.86 2.02 24.17
CA ASN A 496 -62.88 1.71 23.13
C ASN A 496 -62.40 1.90 21.66
N LYS A 497 -63.13 1.25 20.72
CA LYS A 497 -63.57 1.56 19.33
C LYS A 497 -63.27 2.96 18.73
N PHE A 498 -63.19 3.23 17.41
CA PHE A 498 -63.84 2.71 16.15
C PHE A 498 -62.78 2.67 15.00
N THR A 499 -62.66 1.74 14.03
CA THR A 499 -63.50 1.27 12.89
C THR A 499 -63.91 2.29 11.80
N GLN A 500 -63.34 2.09 10.58
CA GLN A 500 -63.98 2.19 9.23
C GLN A 500 -64.32 3.62 8.68
N ILE A 501 -64.41 3.91 7.36
CA ILE A 501 -64.41 3.10 6.12
C ILE A 501 -63.99 3.94 4.85
N LEU A 502 -63.54 3.25 3.79
CA LEU A 502 -63.51 3.51 2.30
C LEU A 502 -63.88 4.92 1.73
N ASN A 503 -63.14 5.57 0.80
CA ASN A 503 -62.75 5.28 -0.62
C ASN A 503 -63.50 6.26 -1.61
N PRO A 504 -63.41 6.20 -2.97
CA PRO A 504 -62.63 7.13 -3.82
C PRO A 504 -63.44 7.93 -4.89
N ASN A 505 -62.76 8.39 -5.97
CA ASN A 505 -63.25 8.97 -7.25
C ASN A 505 -63.62 10.48 -7.25
N GLU A 506 -63.52 11.26 -8.35
CA GLU A 506 -62.87 11.18 -9.68
C GLU A 506 -62.95 12.57 -10.37
N ASN A 507 -62.16 12.79 -11.44
CA ASN A 507 -62.40 13.75 -12.55
C ASN A 507 -62.45 15.27 -12.21
N GLU A 508 -62.29 16.23 -13.13
CA GLU A 508 -61.67 16.35 -14.47
C GLU A 508 -61.54 17.88 -14.71
N ASN A 509 -60.60 18.33 -15.53
CA ASN A 509 -60.84 19.30 -16.62
C ASN A 509 -59.52 19.74 -17.27
N GLU A 510 -59.56 19.79 -18.60
CA GLU A 510 -58.49 20.18 -19.50
C GLU A 510 -58.55 21.70 -19.82
N ASN A 511 -57.71 22.11 -20.78
CA ASN A 511 -57.82 23.31 -21.62
C ASN A 511 -57.37 24.65 -21.00
N GLU A 512 -56.69 25.54 -21.74
CA GLU A 512 -56.10 25.47 -23.09
C GLU A 512 -55.07 26.62 -23.24
N ASN A 513 -54.15 26.50 -24.22
CA ASN A 513 -53.72 27.48 -25.23
C ASN A 513 -53.68 29.02 -24.89
N GLU A 514 -52.79 29.86 -25.44
CA GLU A 514 -51.94 29.78 -26.64
C GLU A 514 -50.90 30.92 -26.61
N ASN A 515 -49.81 30.78 -27.39
CA ASN A 515 -49.23 31.71 -28.40
C ASN A 515 -49.34 33.26 -28.20
N GLU A 516 -48.43 34.13 -28.66
CA GLU A 516 -47.23 34.02 -29.54
C GLU A 516 -46.51 35.39 -29.58
N ASN A 517 -45.28 35.43 -30.15
CA ASN A 517 -44.70 36.57 -30.92
C ASN A 517 -44.43 37.92 -30.19
N GLU A 518 -43.50 38.78 -30.62
CA GLU A 518 -42.33 38.67 -31.49
C GLU A 518 -41.41 39.91 -31.28
N ASN A 519 -40.16 39.78 -31.72
CA ASN A 519 -39.35 40.83 -32.38
C ASN A 519 -38.80 42.09 -31.66
N GLU A 520 -37.49 42.25 -31.93
CA GLU A 520 -36.80 43.46 -32.37
C GLU A 520 -36.09 44.44 -31.41
N ASN A 521 -34.77 44.24 -31.37
CA ASN A 521 -33.73 45.15 -31.88
C ASN A 521 -33.18 46.35 -31.07
N GLN A 522 -31.86 46.51 -31.24
CA GLN A 522 -31.06 47.74 -31.25
C GLN A 522 -30.59 48.43 -29.95
N ASN A 523 -29.31 48.16 -29.66
CA ASN A 523 -28.18 49.10 -29.71
C ASN A 523 -27.89 50.15 -28.61
N GLN A 524 -26.57 50.33 -28.45
CA GLN A 524 -25.81 51.51 -28.00
C GLN A 524 -25.65 51.80 -26.49
N ASN A 525 -24.44 51.45 -26.02
CA ASN A 525 -23.40 52.37 -25.51
C ASN A 525 -23.83 53.64 -24.75
N GLU A 526 -23.37 53.74 -23.50
CA GLU A 526 -22.55 54.80 -22.86
C GLU A 526 -22.64 54.58 -21.33
N LYS A 527 -21.61 54.79 -20.51
CA LYS A 527 -20.29 55.41 -20.70
C LYS A 527 -19.29 54.83 -19.70
#